data_AF-A0A844MB29-F1
#
_entry.id   AF-A0A844MB29-F1
#
_cell.length_a   1.000
_cell.length_b   1.000
_cell.length_c   1.000
_cell.angle_alpha   90.00
_cell.angle_beta   90.00
_cell.angle_gamma   90.00
#
_symmetry.space_group_name_H-M   'P 1'
#
loop_
_entity.id
_entity.type
_entity.pdbx_description
1 polymer ?
#
loop_
_entity_poly.entity_id
_entity_poly.type
_entity_poly.pdbx_seq_one_letter_code
_entity_poly.pdbx_strand_id
1 'polypeptide(L)' 'MPKHIPPGAAELSVYIDKELKMEFKLTCVAQNKSMSEVIGELVKQWVDSQPQKQSPKNREEVV' A
#
# COMPACT_ATOMS: atom_id res chain seq x y z
N MET A 1 -14.07 -2.11 -17.41
CA MET A 1 -14.92 -2.07 -16.20
C MET A 1 -14.25 -1.14 -15.21
N PRO A 2 -14.94 -0.15 -14.64
CA PRO A 2 -14.36 0.69 -13.60
C PRO A 2 -14.01 -0.19 -12.40
N LYS A 3 -12.78 -0.08 -11.91
CA LYS A 3 -12.31 -0.83 -10.74
C LYS A 3 -13.03 -0.25 -9.51
N HIS A 4 -13.82 -1.07 -8.83
CA HIS A 4 -14.46 -0.67 -7.58
C HIS A 4 -13.40 -0.66 -6.47
N ILE A 5 -12.85 0.51 -6.17
CA ILE A 5 -11.92 0.69 -5.05
C ILE A 5 -12.74 0.75 -3.76
N PRO A 6 -12.42 -0.04 -2.72
CA PRO A 6 -13.12 0.04 -1.44
C PRO A 6 -13.04 1.45 -0.82
N PRO A 7 -14.06 1.89 -0.06
CA PRO A 7 -14.01 3.16 0.66
C PRO A 7 -12.75 3.27 1.53
N GLY A 8 -12.04 4.40 1.44
CA GLY A 8 -10.80 4.64 2.20
C GLY A 8 -9.54 3.99 1.62
N ALA A 9 -9.63 3.25 0.51
CA ALA A 9 -8.47 2.73 -0.21
C ALA A 9 -8.11 3.62 -1.42
N ALA A 10 -6.83 3.60 -1.82
CA ALA A 10 -6.34 4.21 -3.04
C ALA A 10 -5.65 3.14 -3.91
N GLU A 11 -5.74 3.25 -5.24
CA GLU A 11 -5.03 2.36 -6.15
C GLU A 11 -3.54 2.72 -6.20
N LEU A 12 -2.68 1.71 -6.05
CA LEU A 12 -1.23 1.83 -6.22
C LEU A 12 -0.79 0.98 -7.42
N SER A 13 -0.40 1.65 -8.51
CA SER A 13 0.14 1.00 -9.71
C SER A 13 1.67 1.08 -9.72
N VAL A 14 2.33 -0.07 -9.78
CA VAL A 14 3.81 -0.18 -9.71
C VAL A 14 4.36 -1.10 -10.80
N TYR A 15 5.60 -0.83 -11.19
CA TYR A 15 6.39 -1.71 -12.04
C TYR A 15 7.42 -2.43 -11.17
N ILE A 16 7.44 -3.76 -11.27
CA ILE A 16 8.42 -4.62 -10.62
C ILE A 16 8.85 -5.70 -11.60
N ASP A 17 9.98 -6.34 -11.33
CA ASP A 17 10.42 -7.49 -12.10
C ASP A 17 9.34 -8.60 -12.13
N LYS A 18 9.21 -9.26 -13.28
CA LYS A 18 8.15 -10.26 -13.52
C LYS A 18 8.34 -11.50 -12.64
N GLU A 19 9.57 -11.95 -12.46
CA GLU A 19 9.91 -13.11 -11.63
C GLU A 19 9.66 -12.76 -10.16
N LEU A 20 10.10 -11.57 -9.73
CA LEU A 20 9.83 -11.06 -8.39
C LEU A 20 8.32 -10.98 -8.09
N LYS A 21 7.51 -10.50 -9.05
CA LYS A 21 6.04 -10.47 -8.90
C LYS A 21 5.46 -11.87 -8.68
N MET A 22 5.99 -12.86 -9.38
CA MET A 22 5.55 -14.25 -9.28
C MET A 22 5.90 -14.82 -7.91
N GLU A 23 7.14 -14.68 -7.47
CA GLU A 23 7.59 -15.10 -6.14
C GLU A 23 6.80 -14.43 -5.02
N PHE A 24 6.58 -13.12 -5.14
CA PHE A 24 5.76 -12.36 -4.20
C PHE A 24 4.33 -12.92 -4.12
N LYS A 25 3.69 -13.20 -5.27
CA LYS A 25 2.36 -13.80 -5.32
C LYS A 25 2.32 -15.18 -4.65
N LEU A 26 3.27 -16.05 -4.95
CA LEU A 26 3.35 -17.39 -4.35
C LEU A 26 3.53 -17.30 -2.83
N THR A 27 4.37 -16.37 -2.38
CA THR A 27 4.63 -16.12 -0.96
C THR A 27 3.39 -15.60 -0.22
N CYS A 28 2.59 -14.73 -0.85
CA CYS A 28 1.32 -14.27 -0.30
C CYS A 28 0.31 -15.42 -0.16
N VAL A 29 0.21 -16.28 -1.18
CA VAL A 29 -0.69 -17.46 -1.16
C VAL A 29 -0.30 -18.43 -0.05
N ALA A 30 0.99 -18.73 0.10
CA ALA A 30 1.49 -19.62 1.16
C ALA A 30 1.15 -19.12 2.58
N GLN A 31 1.00 -17.80 2.74
CA GLN A 31 0.65 -17.15 4.01
C GLN A 31 -0.84 -16.82 4.15
N ASN A 32 -1.67 -17.24 3.19
CA ASN A 32 -3.10 -16.91 3.12
C ASN A 32 -3.39 -15.40 3.22
N LYS A 33 -2.52 -14.57 2.62
CA LYS A 33 -2.67 -13.11 2.56
C LYS A 33 -2.90 -12.63 1.13
N SER A 34 -3.62 -11.52 0.98
CA SER A 34 -3.75 -10.86 -0.33
C SER A 34 -2.51 -10.01 -0.64
N MET A 35 -2.17 -9.87 -1.93
CA MET A 35 -1.06 -8.99 -2.35
C MET A 35 -1.27 -7.55 -1.87
N SER A 36 -2.51 -7.05 -1.91
CA SER A 36 -2.85 -5.69 -1.46
C SER A 36 -2.63 -5.50 0.03
N GLU A 37 -2.95 -6.49 0.86
CA GLU A 37 -2.71 -6.47 2.30
C GLU A 37 -1.20 -6.39 2.60
N VAL A 38 -0.41 -7.28 1.99
CA VAL A 38 1.05 -7.31 2.22
C VAL A 38 1.71 -6.03 1.71
N ILE A 39 1.33 -5.51 0.54
CA ILE A 39 1.85 -4.23 0.04
C ILE A 39 1.46 -3.08 0.98
N GLY A 40 0.22 -3.07 1.50
CA GLY A 40 -0.21 -2.07 2.46
C GLY A 40 0.61 -2.08 3.75
N GLU A 41 0.91 -3.27 4.28
CA GLU A 41 1.78 -3.45 5.44
C GLU A 41 3.21 -2.96 5.17
N LEU A 42 3.81 -3.37 4.05
CA LEU A 42 5.18 -2.99 3.68
C LEU A 42 5.31 -1.48 3.42
N VAL A 43 4.34 -0.88 2.73
CA VAL A 43 4.31 0.57 2.48
C VAL A 43 4.21 1.34 3.80
N LYS A 44 3.33 0.90 4.71
CA LYS A 44 3.20 1.52 6.04
C LYS A 44 4.50 1.42 6.84
N GLN A 45 5.09 0.23 6.92
CA GLN A 45 6.38 0.03 7.61
C GLN A 45 7.49 0.90 7.01
N TRP A 46 7.55 1.00 5.68
CA TRP A 46 8.51 1.87 5.02
C TRP A 46 8.31 3.33 5.39
N VAL A 47 7.08 3.85 5.34
CA VAL A 47 6.76 5.25 5.71
C VAL A 47 7.10 5.52 7.18
N ASP A 48 6.73 4.62 8.08
CA ASP A 48 6.97 4.77 9.52
C ASP A 48 8.48 4.74 9.87
N SER A 49 9.30 4.05 9.06
CA SER A 49 10.75 4.00 9.23
C SER A 49 11.50 5.19 8.62
N GLN A 50 10.83 6.06 7.86
CA GLN A 50 11.46 7.27 7.36
C GLN A 50 11.52 8.35 8.44
N PRO A 51 12.61 9.15 8.53
CA PRO A 51 12.64 10.34 9.35
C PRO A 51 11.57 11.31 8.83
N GLN A 52 10.45 11.41 9.55
CA GLN A 52 9.31 12.23 9.17
C GLN A 52 9.74 13.69 9.04
N LYS A 53 9.85 14.21 7.81
CA LYS A 53 9.65 15.65 7.59
C LYS A 53 8.16 15.88 7.83
N GLN A 54 7.80 16.29 9.05
CA GLN A 54 6.46 16.77 9.37
C GLN A 54 6.01 17.71 8.25
N SER A 55 5.02 17.28 7.47
CA SER A 55 4.25 18.20 6.66
C SER A 55 3.12 18.72 7.56
N PRO A 56 2.90 20.05 7.65
CA PRO A 56 1.90 20.60 8.54
C PRO A 56 0.52 20.17 8.07
N LYS A 57 -0.10 19.22 8.78
CA LYS A 57 -1.51 18.92 8.63
C LYS A 57 -2.26 19.87 9.57
N ASN A 58 -2.49 21.11 9.11
CA ASN A 58 -3.53 21.96 9.71
C ASN A 58 -4.26 22.79 8.63
N ARG A 59 -5.53 22.44 8.44
CA ARG A 59 -6.68 23.10 7.76
C ARG A 59 -7.54 21.95 7.25
N GLU A 60 -8.77 21.71 7.68
CA GLU A 60 -9.82 22.56 8.24
C GLU A 60 -10.70 21.68 9.15
N GLU A 61 -11.04 22.15 10.34
CA GLU A 61 -12.45 22.20 10.72
C GLU A 61 -12.68 23.59 11.32
N VAL A 62 -13.59 24.30 10.67
CA VAL A 62 -13.88 25.72 10.78
C VAL A 62 -15.20 25.84 11.51
N VAL A 63 -15.19 26.63 12.59
CA VAL A 63 -16.33 27.20 13.35
C VAL A 63 -17.05 26.25 14.31
#